data_AF-A0A1Y2JLQ3-F1
#
_entry.id   AF-A0A1Y2JLQ3-F1
#
_cell.length_a   1.000
_cell.length_b   1.000
_cell.length_c   1.000
_cell.angle_alpha   90.00
_cell.angle_beta   90.00
_cell.angle_gamma   90.00
#
_symmetry.space_group_name_H-M   'P 1'
#
loop_
_entity.id
_entity.type
_entity.pdbx_description
1 polymer ?
#
loop_
_entity_poly.entity_id
_entity_poly.type
_entity_poly.pdbx_seq_one_letter_code
_entity_poly.pdbx_strand_id
1 'polypeptide(L)'
;MKKALITLATGTSFAFAAIASPSPAQARWRHPNFPVAPVVGGLAAGALIGAALAAPRPYYVYEPVFYGPHCIVRRERIWDGWAWRFRSVEDCY
;
A
#
# COMPACT_ATOMS: atom_id res chain seq x y z
N MET A 1 -42.26 -9.68 15.88
CA MET A 1 -41.08 -10.30 15.23
C MET A 1 -39.90 -9.34 14.99
N LYS A 2 -40.12 -8.06 14.64
CA LYS A 2 -39.03 -7.06 14.46
C LYS A 2 -38.13 -6.85 15.69
N LYS A 3 -38.68 -6.87 16.91
CA LYS A 3 -37.90 -6.68 18.15
C LYS A 3 -36.88 -7.82 18.39
N ALA A 4 -37.27 -9.05 18.07
CA ALA A 4 -36.38 -10.22 18.17
C ALA A 4 -35.23 -10.15 17.15
N LEU A 5 -35.53 -9.68 15.93
CA LEU A 5 -34.52 -9.49 14.88
C LEU A 5 -33.50 -8.40 15.25
N ILE A 6 -33.94 -7.31 15.88
CA ILE A 6 -33.05 -6.22 16.31
C ILE A 6 -32.12 -6.67 17.45
N THR A 7 -32.63 -7.40 18.45
CA THR A 7 -31.81 -7.95 19.55
C THR A 7 -30.81 -9.00 19.10
N LEU A 8 -31.16 -9.78 18.07
CA LEU A 8 -30.28 -10.80 17.53
C LEU A 8 -29.16 -10.17 16.69
N ALA A 9 -29.45 -9.06 15.98
CA ALA A 9 -28.47 -8.29 15.21
C ALA A 9 -27.46 -7.52 16.09
N THR A 10 -27.89 -6.96 17.22
CA THR A 10 -26.96 -6.36 18.19
C THR A 10 -26.15 -7.42 18.92
N GLY A 11 -26.75 -8.54 19.31
CA GLY A 11 -26.04 -9.66 19.94
C GLY A 11 -24.92 -10.24 19.05
N THR A 12 -25.16 -10.40 17.74
CA THR A 12 -24.14 -10.89 16.80
C THR A 12 -22.99 -9.90 16.61
N SER A 13 -23.23 -8.60 16.67
CA SER A 13 -22.19 -7.57 16.54
C SER A 13 -21.16 -7.66 17.68
N PHE A 14 -21.61 -7.94 18.91
CA PHE A 14 -20.71 -8.16 20.05
C PHE A 14 -19.93 -9.48 19.96
N ALA A 15 -20.52 -10.54 19.39
CA ALA A 15 -19.83 -11.80 19.17
C ALA A 15 -18.72 -11.69 18.12
N PHE A 16 -18.91 -10.91 17.05
CA PHE A 16 -17.86 -10.66 16.06
C PHE A 16 -16.68 -9.86 16.63
N ALA A 17 -16.92 -8.93 17.56
CA ALA A 17 -15.85 -8.18 18.21
C ALA A 17 -14.93 -9.05 19.08
N ALA A 18 -15.43 -10.17 19.62
CA ALA A 18 -14.63 -11.10 20.41
C ALA A 18 -13.72 -11.99 19.54
N ILE A 19 -14.16 -12.37 18.33
CA ILE A 19 -13.37 -13.19 17.39
C ILE A 19 -12.41 -12.32 16.57
N ALA A 20 -12.76 -11.06 16.35
CA ALA A 20 -11.86 -10.02 15.85
C ALA A 20 -10.99 -9.42 16.98
N SER A 21 -10.88 -10.09 18.14
CA SER A 21 -9.74 -9.83 19.01
C SER A 21 -8.49 -10.10 18.17
N PRO A 22 -7.58 -9.14 18.02
CA PRO A 22 -6.34 -9.40 17.29
C PRO A 22 -5.69 -10.58 17.98
N SER A 23 -5.62 -11.71 17.29
CA SER A 23 -4.85 -12.88 17.74
C SER A 23 -3.52 -12.34 18.26
N PRO A 24 -3.08 -12.71 19.48
CA PRO A 24 -1.87 -12.16 20.06
C PRO A 24 -0.78 -12.26 19.01
N ALA A 25 -0.34 -11.06 18.62
CA ALA A 25 0.50 -10.73 17.51
C ALA A 25 1.40 -11.87 17.03
N GLN A 26 1.48 -12.06 15.71
CA GLN A 26 2.72 -12.47 15.04
C GLN A 26 3.80 -11.38 15.24
N ALA A 27 4.08 -10.99 16.48
CA ALA A 27 5.26 -10.23 16.87
C ALA A 27 6.41 -11.22 17.06
N ARG A 28 6.83 -11.87 15.96
CA ARG A 28 8.06 -12.69 15.96
C ARG A 28 9.34 -11.84 15.96
N TRP A 29 9.21 -10.51 16.06
CA TRP A 29 10.32 -9.56 16.20
C TRP A 29 10.53 -9.19 17.67
N ARG A 30 11.02 -10.17 18.42
CA ARG A 30 12.07 -10.11 19.46
C ARG A 30 12.41 -8.79 20.20
N HIS A 31 11.45 -7.96 20.61
CA HIS A 31 11.68 -6.95 21.65
C HIS A 31 10.52 -6.89 22.66
N PRO A 32 10.67 -7.47 23.87
CA PRO A 32 9.58 -7.67 24.82
C PRO A 32 9.11 -6.42 25.58
N ASN A 33 9.76 -5.25 25.44
CA ASN A 33 9.54 -4.11 26.35
C ASN A 33 9.02 -2.82 25.69
N PHE A 34 8.51 -2.86 24.46
CA PHE A 34 8.07 -1.63 23.78
C PHE A 34 6.68 -1.77 23.17
N PRO A 35 5.69 -0.92 23.54
CA PRO A 35 4.31 -0.98 23.02
C PRO A 35 4.21 -0.42 21.59
N VAL A 36 5.16 -0.76 20.72
CA VAL A 36 5.20 -0.30 19.32
C VAL A 36 4.09 -0.95 18.51
N ALA A 37 3.81 -2.23 18.76
CA ALA A 37 2.87 -3.00 17.95
C ALA A 37 1.43 -2.41 17.90
N PRO A 38 0.77 -2.07 19.03
CA PRO A 38 -0.58 -1.49 18.98
C PRO A 38 -0.60 -0.07 18.39
N VAL A 39 0.43 0.73 18.64
CA VAL A 39 0.53 2.10 18.13
C VAL A 39 0.74 2.10 16.61
N VAL A 40 1.62 1.24 16.09
CA VAL A 40 1.85 1.08 14.66
C VAL A 40 0.60 0.53 13.96
N GLY A 41 -0.10 -0.43 14.56
CA GLY A 41 -1.35 -0.94 14.00
C GLY A 41 -2.44 0.14 13.89
N GLY A 42 -2.63 0.94 14.94
CA GLY A 42 -3.60 2.04 14.94
C GLY A 42 -3.26 3.15 13.94
N LEU A 43 -1.98 3.56 13.87
CA LEU A 43 -1.53 4.57 12.91
C LEU A 43 -1.59 4.08 11.47
N ALA A 44 -1.24 2.82 11.20
CA ALA A 44 -1.34 2.25 9.86
C ALA A 44 -2.80 2.19 9.40
N ALA A 45 -3.72 1.72 10.25
CA ALA A 45 -5.14 1.70 9.92
C ALA A 45 -5.70 3.12 9.69
N GLY A 46 -5.37 4.07 10.55
CA GLY A 46 -5.78 5.47 10.40
C GLY A 46 -5.22 6.13 9.13
N ALA A 47 -3.95 5.87 8.80
CA ALA A 47 -3.31 6.38 7.59
C ALA A 47 -3.92 5.78 6.32
N LEU A 48 -4.27 4.49 6.31
CA LEU A 48 -4.92 3.86 5.17
C LEU A 48 -6.33 4.43 4.92
N ILE A 49 -7.13 4.60 5.97
CA ILE A 49 -8.47 5.20 5.86
C ILE A 49 -8.37 6.68 5.45
N GLY A 50 -7.46 7.43 6.08
CA GLY A 50 -7.20 8.82 5.75
C GLY A 50 -6.73 9.00 4.30
N ALA A 51 -5.82 8.14 3.82
CA ALA A 51 -5.34 8.15 2.44
C ALA A 51 -6.44 7.79 1.44
N ALA A 52 -7.33 6.86 1.78
CA ALA A 52 -8.47 6.51 0.93
C ALA A 52 -9.47 7.67 0.80
N LEU A 53 -9.74 8.40 1.90
CA LEU A 53 -10.64 9.56 1.90
C LEU A 53 -10.01 10.80 1.26
N ALA A 54 -8.70 10.98 1.43
CA ALA A 54 -7.94 12.08 0.85
C ALA A 54 -7.49 11.80 -0.60
N ALA A 55 -7.78 10.62 -1.13
CA ALA A 55 -7.39 10.24 -2.48
C ALA A 55 -7.96 11.26 -3.47
N PRO A 56 -7.11 11.96 -4.25
CA PRO A 56 -7.58 12.88 -5.26
C PRO A 56 -8.37 12.08 -6.30
N ARG A 57 -9.59 12.55 -6.57
CA ARG A 57 -10.46 12.03 -7.64
C ARG A 57 -9.71 12.13 -8.97
N PRO A 58 -9.58 11.03 -9.73
CA PRO A 58 -8.82 11.03 -10.98
C PRO A 58 -9.52 11.98 -11.96
N TYR A 59 -8.84 13.08 -12.27
CA TYR A 59 -9.24 13.97 -13.35
C TYR A 59 -8.53 13.50 -14.61
N TYR A 60 -9.30 13.01 -15.59
CA TYR A 60 -8.75 12.62 -16.88
C TYR A 60 -8.36 13.88 -17.65
N VAL A 61 -7.08 14.25 -17.57
CA VAL A 61 -6.49 15.24 -18.48
C VAL A 61 -6.11 14.51 -19.76
N TYR A 62 -6.64 14.97 -20.88
CA TYR A 62 -6.19 14.50 -22.19
C TYR A 62 -4.84 15.16 -22.47
N GLU A 63 -3.76 14.43 -22.24
CA GLU A 63 -2.42 14.89 -22.59
C GLU A 63 -2.25 14.88 -24.12
N PRO A 64 -1.70 15.96 -24.72
CA PRO A 64 -1.45 15.98 -26.14
C PRO A 64 -0.42 14.91 -26.49
N VAL A 65 -0.84 13.92 -27.28
CA VAL A 65 0.05 12.89 -27.82
C VAL A 65 0.96 13.54 -28.85
N PHE A 66 2.20 13.81 -28.46
CA PHE A 66 3.24 14.25 -29.38
C PHE A 66 3.67 13.07 -30.25
N TYR A 67 3.30 13.11 -31.53
CA TYR A 67 3.83 12.21 -32.56
C TYR A 67 5.24 12.64 -32.94
N GLY A 68 6.21 12.33 -32.09
CA GLY A 68 7.63 12.40 -32.37
C GLY A 68 8.26 11.01 -32.21
N PRO A 69 9.46 10.77 -32.77
CA PRO A 69 10.18 9.52 -32.50
C PRO A 69 10.31 9.33 -30.99
N HIS A 70 9.88 8.17 -30.49
CA HIS A 70 9.92 7.89 -29.06
C HIS A 70 11.35 7.51 -28.70
N CYS A 71 12.15 8.50 -28.32
CA CYS A 71 13.50 8.30 -27.84
C CYS A 71 13.47 8.02 -26.33
N ILE A 72 13.83 6.79 -25.95
CA ILE A 72 14.03 6.41 -24.55
C ILE A 72 15.51 6.33 -24.23
N VAL A 73 15.93 6.91 -23.10
CA VAL A 73 17.30 6.77 -22.61
C VAL A 73 17.40 5.48 -21.81
N ARG A 74 18.09 4.48 -22.36
CA ARG A 74 18.35 3.20 -21.69
C ARG A 74 19.74 3.21 -21.07
N ARG A 75 19.83 2.88 -19.77
CA ARG A 75 21.12 2.62 -19.11
C ARG A 75 21.54 1.18 -19.35
N GLU A 76 22.55 0.98 -20.18
CA GLU A 76 23.13 -0.33 -20.45
C GLU A 76 24.44 -0.50 -19.69
N ARG A 77 24.65 -1.71 -19.18
CA ARG A 77 25.88 -2.08 -18.47
C ARG A 77 26.78 -2.81 -19.46
N ILE A 78 27.91 -2.17 -19.79
CA ILE A 78 28.85 -2.67 -20.80
C ILE A 78 30.17 -3.02 -20.08
N TRP A 79 30.78 -4.13 -20.49
CA TRP A 79 32.10 -4.53 -20.04
C TRP A 79 33.15 -3.90 -20.97
N ASP A 80 34.05 -3.07 -20.43
CA ASP A 80 35.07 -2.36 -21.21
C ASP A 80 36.42 -3.10 -21.29
N GLY A 81 36.48 -4.34 -20.77
CA GLY A 81 37.70 -5.14 -20.68
C GLY A 81 38.41 -5.05 -19.32
N TRP A 82 38.10 -4.05 -18.50
CA TRP A 82 38.74 -3.81 -17.20
C TRP A 82 37.75 -3.67 -16.05
N ALA A 83 36.60 -3.07 -16.32
CA ALA A 83 35.55 -2.81 -15.37
C ALA A 83 34.17 -2.83 -16.03
N TRP A 84 33.16 -2.98 -15.19
CA TRP A 84 31.79 -2.73 -15.61
C TRP A 84 31.53 -1.22 -15.64
N ARG A 85 31.05 -0.71 -16.77
CA ARG A 85 30.66 0.69 -16.94
C ARG A 85 29.18 0.78 -17.28
N PHE A 86 28.52 1.83 -16.79
CA PHE A 86 27.19 2.17 -17.22
C PHE A 86 27.28 3.22 -18.33
N ARG A 87 26.63 2.97 -19.46
CA ARG A 87 26.47 3.91 -20.56
C ARG A 87 24.98 4.21 -20.75
N SER A 88 24.63 5.47 -20.91
CA SER A 88 23.31 5.87 -21.39
C SER A 88 23.30 5.82 -22.92
N VAL A 89 22.37 5.07 -23.48
CA VAL A 89 22.13 4.99 -24.92
C VAL A 89 20.73 5.53 -25.18
N GLU A 90 20.61 6.42 -26.16
CA GLU A 90 19.31 6.87 -26.66
C GLU A 90 18.82 5.90 -27.73
N ASP A 91 17.78 5.15 -27.42
CA ASP A 91 17.09 4.27 -28.36
C ASP A 91 15.83 4.98 -28.84
N CYS A 92 15.82 5.40 -30.10
CA CYS A 92 14.65 5.98 -30.75
C CYS A 92 13.98 4.90 -31.64
N TYR A 93 12.67 4.72 -31.49
CA TYR A 93 11.84 3.84 -32.32
C TYR A 93 10.63 4.57 -32.92
#